data_AF-A0A1L4BR45-F1
#
_entry.id   AF-A0A1L4BR45-F1
#
_cell.length_a   1.000
_cell.length_b   1.000
_cell.length_c   1.000
_cell.angle_alpha   90.00
_cell.angle_beta   90.00
_cell.angle_gamma   90.00
#
_symmetry.space_group_name_H-M   'P 1'
#
loop_
_entity.id
_entity.type
_entity.pdbx_description
1 polymer ?
#
loop_
_entity_poly.entity_id
_entity_poly.type
_entity_poly.pdbx_seq_one_letter_code
_entity_poly.pdbx_strand_id
1 'polypeptide(L)'
;MYEEEFLSEKLQRFTLVDIALVKIVYFLVGLLIVTNYLVLTSISWIFYLLMFLTAAFPIVIHLFSFEGSYIEKARMYLKTNKPSYQVLLFFSMFFIACMLTVLVPALILVPWYVYVILIVVFAIKPMRSNVFW
;
A
#
# COMPACT_ATOMS: atom_id res chain seq x y z
N MET A 1 14.45 11.99 -16.23
CA MET A 1 13.94 13.09 -15.38
C MET A 1 12.47 13.39 -15.66
N TYR A 2 11.98 13.30 -16.91
CA TYR A 2 10.56 13.52 -17.26
C TYR A 2 9.54 12.52 -16.68
N GLU A 3 9.89 11.23 -16.53
CA GLU A 3 8.91 10.20 -16.08
C GLU A 3 8.55 10.30 -14.60
N GLU A 4 9.54 10.56 -13.74
CA GLU A 4 9.31 10.63 -12.29
C GLU A 4 8.48 11.87 -11.92
N GLU A 5 8.76 13.01 -12.56
CA GLU A 5 7.97 14.23 -12.41
C GLU A 5 6.54 14.05 -12.92
N PHE A 6 6.35 13.45 -14.11
CA PHE A 6 5.03 13.16 -14.66
C PHE A 6 4.19 12.27 -13.74
N LEU A 7 4.79 11.21 -13.19
CA LEU A 7 4.11 10.31 -12.25
C LEU A 7 3.81 11.01 -10.91
N SER A 8 4.74 11.84 -10.43
CA SER A 8 4.58 12.61 -9.21
C SER A 8 3.40 13.59 -9.32
N GLU A 9 3.29 14.35 -10.41
CA GLU A 9 2.17 15.28 -10.64
C GLU A 9 0.81 14.60 -10.59
N LYS A 10 0.71 13.38 -11.13
CA LYS A 10 -0.54 12.59 -11.07
C LYS A 10 -0.82 12.14 -9.65
N LEU A 11 0.16 11.53 -8.99
CA LEU A 11 0.04 11.04 -7.61
C LEU A 11 -0.33 12.13 -6.61
N GLN A 12 0.04 13.39 -6.88
CA GLN A 12 -0.31 14.53 -6.05
C GLN A 12 -1.77 14.98 -6.18
N ARG A 13 -2.50 14.49 -7.19
CA ARG A 13 -3.95 14.74 -7.36
C ARG A 13 -4.81 13.81 -6.49
N PHE A 14 -4.20 12.82 -5.85
CA PHE A 14 -4.92 11.92 -4.95
C PHE A 14 -5.54 12.64 -3.77
N THR A 15 -6.77 12.25 -3.47
CA THR A 15 -7.43 12.60 -2.21
C THR A 15 -6.96 11.68 -1.08
N LEU A 16 -7.24 12.07 0.16
CA LEU A 16 -7.01 11.21 1.33
C LEU A 16 -7.74 9.87 1.23
N VAL A 17 -8.91 9.86 0.60
CA VAL A 17 -9.67 8.63 0.38
C VAL A 17 -8.99 7.75 -0.66
N ASP A 18 -8.44 8.34 -1.72
CA ASP A 18 -7.77 7.58 -2.78
C ASP A 18 -6.55 6.85 -2.23
N ILE A 19 -5.74 7.51 -1.40
CA ILE A 19 -4.58 6.84 -0.82
C ILE A 19 -4.95 5.74 0.18
N ALA A 20 -6.05 5.91 0.93
CA ALA A 20 -6.56 4.86 1.80
C ALA A 20 -7.01 3.63 0.98
N LEU A 21 -7.69 3.86 -0.14
CA LEU A 21 -8.08 2.80 -1.07
C LEU A 21 -6.88 2.12 -1.71
N VAL A 22 -5.84 2.87 -2.10
CA VAL A 22 -4.59 2.30 -2.62
C VAL A 22 -3.92 1.38 -1.60
N LYS A 23 -3.88 1.77 -0.32
CA LYS A 23 -3.35 0.91 0.75
C LYS A 23 -4.12 -0.41 0.85
N ILE A 24 -5.46 -0.34 0.78
CA ILE A 24 -6.33 -1.53 0.79
C ILE A 24 -6.02 -2.41 -0.42
N VAL A 25 -5.92 -1.83 -1.62
CA VAL A 25 -5.59 -2.58 -2.84
C VAL A 25 -4.24 -3.27 -2.72
N TYR A 26 -3.18 -2.57 -2.28
CA TYR A 26 -1.85 -3.18 -2.09
C TYR A 26 -1.85 -4.29 -1.06
N PHE A 27 -2.60 -4.13 0.02
CA PHE A 27 -2.77 -5.17 1.03
C PHE A 27 -3.48 -6.40 0.45
N LEU A 28 -4.58 -6.20 -0.30
CA LEU A 28 -5.31 -7.29 -0.95
C LEU A 28 -4.45 -8.01 -2.00
N VAL A 29 -3.60 -7.29 -2.73
CA VAL A 29 -2.60 -7.88 -3.64
C VAL A 29 -1.62 -8.76 -2.86
N GLY A 30 -1.15 -8.30 -1.70
CA GLY A 30 -0.32 -9.11 -0.80
C GLY A 30 -1.01 -10.38 -0.33
N LEU A 31 -2.28 -10.30 0.09
CA LEU A 31 -3.06 -11.48 0.47
C LEU A 31 -3.22 -12.44 -0.70
N LEU A 32 -3.58 -11.94 -1.89
CA LEU A 32 -3.70 -12.75 -3.10
C LEU A 32 -2.40 -13.51 -3.39
N ILE A 33 -1.25 -12.84 -3.31
CA ILE A 33 0.06 -13.46 -3.56
C ILE A 33 0.33 -14.57 -2.54
N VAL A 34 0.16 -14.29 -1.24
CA VAL A 34 0.44 -15.28 -0.18
C VAL A 34 -0.49 -16.48 -0.27
N THR A 35 -1.77 -16.28 -0.56
CA THR A 35 -2.74 -17.37 -0.76
C THR A 35 -2.38 -18.28 -1.93
N ASN A 36 -1.76 -17.75 -3.00
CA ASN A 36 -1.32 -18.54 -4.15
C ASN A 36 0.13 -19.06 -4.01
N TYR A 37 0.92 -18.50 -3.12
CA TYR A 37 2.32 -18.87 -2.90
C TYR A 37 2.59 -19.13 -1.41
N LEU A 38 2.07 -20.27 -0.94
CA LEU A 38 2.08 -20.66 0.47
C LEU A 38 3.47 -20.79 1.09
N VAL A 39 4.54 -20.90 0.29
CA VAL A 39 5.92 -20.90 0.79
C VAL A 39 6.23 -19.64 1.62
N LEU A 40 5.52 -18.53 1.38
CA LEU A 40 5.67 -17.32 2.21
C LEU A 40 5.20 -17.54 3.66
N THR A 41 4.29 -18.47 3.92
CA THR A 41 3.80 -18.68 5.29
C THR A 41 4.78 -19.47 6.16
N SER A 42 5.82 -20.08 5.59
CA SER A 42 6.88 -20.72 6.35
C SER A 42 7.91 -19.74 6.92
N ILE A 43 7.85 -18.47 6.50
CA ILE A 43 8.73 -17.41 7.01
C ILE A 43 8.13 -16.84 8.31
N SER A 44 8.99 -16.58 9.31
CA SER A 44 8.57 -16.03 10.59
C SER A 44 7.87 -14.67 10.43
N TRP A 45 6.76 -14.47 11.14
CA TRP A 45 6.04 -13.20 11.18
C TRP A 45 6.95 -12.04 11.65
N ILE A 46 7.97 -12.32 12.46
CA ILE A 46 8.95 -11.32 12.92
C ILE A 46 9.73 -10.74 11.75
N PHE A 47 10.11 -11.58 10.77
CA PHE A 47 10.78 -11.12 9.56
C PHE A 47 9.89 -10.13 8.80
N TYR A 48 8.62 -10.46 8.63
CA TYR A 48 7.66 -9.57 7.97
C TYR A 48 7.42 -8.27 8.74
N LEU A 49 7.40 -8.32 10.07
CA LEU A 49 7.33 -7.11 10.91
C LEU A 49 8.55 -6.21 10.66
N LEU A 50 9.76 -6.75 10.66
CA LEU A 50 10.98 -5.97 10.43
C LEU A 50 10.97 -5.34 9.04
N MET A 51 10.62 -6.11 8.00
CA MET A 51 10.53 -5.62 6.63
C MET A 51 9.44 -4.54 6.47
N PHE A 52 8.29 -4.71 7.12
CA PHE A 52 7.26 -3.67 7.20
C PHE A 52 7.80 -2.39 7.82
N LEU A 53 8.47 -2.48 8.98
CA LEU A 53 9.04 -1.31 9.66
C LEU A 53 10.07 -0.60 8.79
N THR A 54 10.96 -1.34 8.13
CA THR A 54 11.95 -0.76 7.20
C THR A 54 11.28 -0.03 6.03
N ALA A 55 10.23 -0.59 5.43
CA ALA A 55 9.51 0.05 4.33
C ALA A 55 8.66 1.24 4.77
N ALA A 56 8.03 1.15 5.95
CA ALA A 56 7.15 2.18 6.49
C ALA A 56 7.92 3.37 7.08
N PHE A 57 9.12 3.14 7.62
CA PHE A 57 9.87 4.16 8.35
C PHE A 57 10.09 5.46 7.54
N PRO A 58 10.55 5.44 6.28
CA PRO A 58 10.72 6.67 5.49
C PRO A 58 9.39 7.42 5.26
N ILE A 59 8.29 6.68 5.08
CA ILE A 59 6.95 7.27 4.87
C ILE A 59 6.48 7.98 6.15
N VAL A 60 6.69 7.33 7.29
CA VAL A 60 6.30 7.84 8.61
C VAL A 60 7.12 9.08 8.97
N ILE A 61 8.44 9.03 8.79
CA ILE A 61 9.31 10.19 9.01
C ILE A 61 8.92 11.35 8.09
N HIS A 62 8.66 11.08 6.80
CA HIS A 62 8.21 12.10 5.87
C HIS A 62 6.90 12.76 6.33
N LEU A 63 5.90 11.95 6.72
CA LEU A 63 4.62 12.44 7.25
C LEU A 63 4.80 13.28 8.53
N PHE A 64 5.66 12.87 9.45
CA PHE A 64 5.87 13.57 10.72
C PHE A 64 6.75 14.82 10.59
N SER A 65 7.49 14.96 9.49
CA SER A 65 8.28 16.16 9.19
C SER A 65 7.42 17.41 8.97
N PHE A 66 6.15 17.23 8.58
CA PHE A 66 5.19 18.33 8.42
C PHE A 66 4.60 18.77 9.76
N GLU A 67 4.40 20.08 9.92
CA GLU A 67 3.74 20.68 11.07
C GLU A 67 2.20 20.63 10.93
N GLY A 68 1.49 20.82 12.05
CA GLY A 68 0.02 20.83 12.10
C GLY A 68 -0.63 19.51 12.53
N SER A 69 -1.94 19.43 12.35
CA SER A 69 -2.78 18.27 12.69
C SER A 69 -2.52 17.07 11.77
N TYR A 70 -2.91 15.86 12.18
CA TYR A 70 -2.74 14.65 11.36
C TYR A 70 -3.34 14.76 9.96
N ILE A 71 -4.48 15.44 9.82
CA ILE A 71 -5.15 15.63 8.53
C ILE A 71 -4.33 16.59 7.65
N GLU A 72 -3.79 17.66 8.22
CA GLU A 72 -2.93 18.62 7.49
C GLU A 72 -1.64 17.95 7.02
N LYS A 73 -0.98 17.20 7.91
CA LYS A 73 0.20 16.39 7.57
C LYS A 73 -0.10 15.43 6.42
N ALA A 74 -1.23 14.73 6.47
CA ALA A 74 -1.64 13.81 5.41
C ALA A 74 -1.91 14.53 4.07
N ARG A 75 -2.48 15.74 4.09
CA ARG A 75 -2.64 16.56 2.87
C ARG A 75 -1.29 17.02 2.31
N MET A 76 -0.35 17.44 3.16
CA MET A 76 1.00 17.83 2.72
C MET A 76 1.80 16.65 2.17
N TYR A 77 1.67 15.48 2.80
CA TYR A 77 2.22 14.22 2.31
C TYR A 77 1.71 13.91 0.89
N LEU A 78 0.40 14.06 0.64
CA LEU A 78 -0.16 13.85 -0.70
C LEU A 78 0.42 14.81 -1.74
N LYS A 79 0.58 16.10 -1.39
CA LYS A 79 1.18 17.11 -2.28
C LYS A 79 2.65 16.88 -2.57
N THR A 80 3.33 16.05 -1.79
CA THR A 80 4.74 15.71 -1.97
C THR A 80 4.93 14.22 -2.31
N ASN A 81 3.85 13.56 -2.70
CA ASN A 81 3.85 12.14 -3.04
C ASN A 81 4.68 11.92 -4.30
N LYS A 82 5.57 10.93 -4.24
CA LYS A 82 6.52 10.57 -5.30
C LYS A 82 6.38 9.07 -5.60
N PRO A 83 6.78 8.61 -6.80
CA PRO A 83 6.73 7.19 -7.15
C PRO A 83 7.46 6.29 -6.14
N SER A 84 8.61 6.72 -5.61
CA SER A 84 9.35 5.99 -4.59
C SER A 84 8.54 5.75 -3.31
N TYR A 85 7.73 6.72 -2.86
CA TYR A 85 6.84 6.53 -1.71
C TYR A 85 5.71 5.55 -2.01
N GLN A 86 5.25 5.45 -3.25
CA GLN A 86 4.26 4.44 -3.64
C GLN A 86 4.85 3.02 -3.63
N VAL A 87 6.10 2.87 -4.05
CA VAL A 87 6.82 1.59 -3.97
C VAL A 87 7.01 1.16 -2.51
N LEU A 88 7.46 2.08 -1.65
CA LEU A 88 7.58 1.82 -0.22
C LEU A 88 6.23 1.50 0.42
N LEU A 89 5.17 2.19 -0.01
CA LEU A 89 3.81 1.95 0.49
C LEU A 89 3.34 0.55 0.09
N PHE A 90 3.56 0.15 -1.16
CA PHE A 90 3.28 -1.20 -1.64
C PHE A 90 3.99 -2.25 -0.77
N PHE A 91 5.31 -2.12 -0.59
CA PHE A 91 6.07 -3.07 0.25
C PHE A 91 5.57 -3.11 1.69
N SER A 92 5.27 -1.96 2.29
CA SER A 92 4.74 -1.91 3.66
C SER A 92 3.42 -2.69 3.78
N MET A 93 2.46 -2.48 2.87
CA MET A 93 1.18 -3.18 2.90
C MET A 93 1.31 -4.67 2.53
N PHE A 94 2.23 -5.00 1.63
CA PHE A 94 2.55 -6.38 1.27
C PHE A 94 3.11 -7.17 2.46
N PHE A 95 4.08 -6.62 3.19
CA PHE A 95 4.65 -7.29 4.36
C PHE A 95 3.65 -7.38 5.51
N ILE A 96 2.77 -6.39 5.69
CA ILE A 96 1.62 -6.52 6.61
C ILE A 96 0.72 -7.69 6.20
N ALA A 97 0.39 -7.84 4.91
CA ALA A 97 -0.44 -8.93 4.44
C ALA A 97 0.20 -10.31 4.71
N CYS A 98 1.51 -10.44 4.47
CA CYS A 98 2.25 -11.66 4.78
C CYS A 98 2.25 -11.96 6.28
N MET A 99 2.59 -10.95 7.11
CA MET A 99 2.58 -11.06 8.57
C MET A 99 1.21 -11.50 9.09
N LEU A 100 0.14 -10.86 8.61
CA LEU A 100 -1.22 -11.18 9.04
C LEU A 100 -1.64 -12.59 8.60
N THR A 101 -1.23 -13.05 7.42
CA THR A 101 -1.55 -14.40 6.95
C THR A 101 -0.84 -15.48 7.77
N VAL A 102 0.40 -15.21 8.22
CA VAL A 102 1.13 -16.10 9.15
C VAL A 102 0.44 -16.15 10.52
N LEU A 103 0.03 -14.99 11.05
CA LEU A 103 -0.62 -14.89 12.37
C LEU A 103 -2.08 -15.38 12.35
N VAL A 104 -2.76 -15.26 11.21
CA VAL A 104 -4.17 -15.61 11.00
C VAL A 104 -4.28 -16.53 9.78
N PRO A 105 -3.98 -17.84 9.92
CA PRO A 105 -3.96 -18.79 8.81
C PRO A 105 -5.31 -18.95 8.09
N ALA A 106 -6.42 -18.56 8.74
CA ALA A 106 -7.75 -18.59 8.14
C ALA A 106 -7.84 -17.73 6.85
N LEU A 107 -6.98 -16.72 6.69
CA LEU A 107 -6.91 -15.92 5.46
C LEU A 107 -6.50 -16.74 4.24
N ILE A 108 -5.77 -17.84 4.42
CA ILE A 108 -5.38 -18.75 3.33
C ILE A 108 -6.59 -19.48 2.75
N LEU A 109 -7.63 -19.70 3.57
CA LEU A 109 -8.84 -20.43 3.17
C LEU A 109 -9.75 -19.59 2.27
N VAL A 110 -9.52 -18.28 2.19
CA VAL A 110 -10.30 -17.39 1.33
C VAL A 110 -9.94 -17.68 -0.13
N PRO A 111 -10.93 -17.98 -0.99
CA PRO A 111 -10.65 -18.25 -2.39
C PRO A 111 -10.02 -17.04 -3.09
N TRP A 112 -9.01 -17.30 -3.94
CA TRP A 112 -8.23 -16.25 -4.62
C TRP A 112 -9.11 -15.24 -5.39
N TYR A 113 -10.21 -15.70 -5.98
CA TYR A 113 -11.11 -14.84 -6.76
C TYR A 113 -11.79 -13.77 -5.90
N VAL A 114 -11.99 -14.00 -4.60
CA VAL A 114 -12.54 -13.00 -3.68
C VAL A 114 -11.59 -11.81 -3.60
N TYR A 115 -10.29 -12.05 -3.46
CA TYR A 115 -9.29 -10.99 -3.46
C TYR A 115 -9.25 -10.24 -4.79
N VAL A 116 -9.34 -10.93 -5.92
CA VAL A 116 -9.39 -10.30 -7.25
C VAL A 116 -10.60 -9.38 -7.38
N ILE A 117 -11.80 -9.85 -7.00
CA ILE A 117 -13.02 -9.03 -7.04
C ILE A 117 -12.86 -7.77 -6.17
N LEU A 118 -12.37 -7.92 -4.94
CA LEU A 118 -12.16 -6.80 -4.03
C LEU A 118 -11.12 -5.80 -4.58
N ILE A 119 -10.02 -6.29 -5.14
CA ILE A 119 -8.99 -5.44 -5.78
C ILE A 119 -9.63 -4.60 -6.89
N VAL A 120 -10.40 -5.22 -7.79
CA VAL A 120 -11.06 -4.52 -8.89
C VAL A 120 -11.99 -3.44 -8.34
N VAL A 121 -12.86 -3.78 -7.38
CA VAL A 121 -13.82 -2.84 -6.79
C VAL A 121 -13.12 -1.64 -6.13
N PHE A 122 -12.13 -1.89 -5.28
CA PHE A 122 -11.44 -0.82 -4.56
C PHE A 122 -10.48 0.00 -5.43
N ALA A 123 -9.98 -0.56 -6.54
CA ALA A 123 -9.10 0.15 -7.47
C ALA A 123 -9.85 1.15 -8.37
N ILE A 124 -11.17 1.00 -8.60
CA ILE A 124 -11.94 1.86 -9.53
C ILE A 124 -11.75 3.35 -9.23
N LYS A 125 -11.92 3.75 -7.97
CA LYS A 125 -11.86 5.17 -7.60
C LYS A 125 -10.44 5.75 -7.72
N PRO A 126 -9.38 5.14 -7.13
CA PRO A 126 -8.02 5.63 -7.33
C PRO A 126 -7.60 5.73 -8.79
N MET A 127 -7.98 4.76 -9.63
CA MET A 127 -7.67 4.79 -11.06
C MET A 127 -8.37 5.96 -11.78
N ARG A 128 -9.59 6.33 -11.37
CA ARG A 128 -10.31 7.49 -11.92
C ARG A 128 -9.71 8.84 -11.49
N SER A 129 -9.12 8.93 -10.29
CA SER A 129 -8.46 10.17 -9.85
C SER A 129 -7.11 10.40 -10.55
N ASN A 130 -6.44 9.32 -10.98
CA ASN A 130 -5.09 9.36 -11.53
C ASN A 130 -4.99 9.19 -13.04
N VAL A 131 -6.13 9.16 -13.76
CA VAL A 131 -6.27 8.58 -15.11
C VAL A 131 -4.96 8.69 -15.91
N PHE A 132 -4.40 7.52 -16.20
CA PHE A 132 -3.24 7.36 -17.09
C PHE A 132 -3.61 7.64 -18.57
N TRP A 133 -4.74 8.30 -18.81
CA TRP A 133 -5.34 8.67 -20.09
C TRP A 133 -5.97 10.05 -19.98
#